data_AF-A0A292RIA9-F1
#
_entry.id   AF-A0A292RIA9-F1
#
_cell.length_a   1.000
_cell.length_b   1.000
_cell.length_c   1.000
_cell.angle_alpha   90.00
_cell.angle_beta   90.00
_cell.angle_gamma   90.00
#
_symmetry.space_group_name_H-M   'P 1'
#
loop_
_entity.id
_entity.type
_entity.pdbx_description
1 polymer ?
#
loop_
_entity_poly.entity_id
_entity_poly.type
_entity_poly.pdbx_seq_one_letter_code
_entity_poly.pdbx_strand_id
1 'polypeptide(L)'
;MSEDINKKVISIFKSQNNELETEYEEKIKYFAGFNYVKLKRDVAGKKFVASNLESYAEKCRYIISVMRTVDNEVCLYNYDIKSSELPLFMKALENKTLTGKLIEIEKYIPEDLA
;
A
#
# COMPACT_ATOMS: atom_id res chain seq x y z
N MET A 1 -8.61 -8.51 7.83
CA MET A 1 -8.19 -8.98 6.49
C MET A 1 -6.84 -8.40 6.09
N SER A 2 -6.65 -7.07 6.11
CA SER A 2 -5.38 -6.50 5.61
C SER A 2 -4.17 -6.76 6.50
N GLU A 3 -4.31 -6.73 7.82
CA GLU A 3 -3.13 -6.83 8.70
C GLU A 3 -2.48 -8.20 8.67
N ASP A 4 -3.27 -9.28 8.69
CA ASP A 4 -2.71 -10.65 8.66
C ASP A 4 -2.11 -10.98 7.30
N ILE A 5 -2.73 -10.49 6.20
CA ILE A 5 -2.15 -10.57 4.86
C ILE A 5 -0.84 -9.77 4.81
N ASN A 6 -0.80 -8.55 5.35
CA ASN A 6 0.40 -7.72 5.39
C ASN A 6 1.51 -8.40 6.19
N LYS A 7 1.21 -8.98 7.36
CA LYS A 7 2.17 -9.75 8.16
C LYS A 7 2.75 -10.93 7.36
N LYS A 8 1.91 -11.68 6.65
CA LYS A 8 2.34 -12.78 5.77
C LYS A 8 3.24 -12.29 4.62
N VAL A 9 2.89 -11.18 3.96
CA VAL A 9 3.72 -10.61 2.89
C VAL A 9 5.06 -10.13 3.45
N ILE A 10 5.06 -9.43 4.59
CA ILE A 10 6.28 -8.96 5.26
C ILE A 10 7.17 -10.15 5.66
N SER A 11 6.61 -11.23 6.18
CA SER A 11 7.40 -12.42 6.52
C SER A 11 8.08 -13.04 5.30
N ILE A 12 7.40 -13.08 4.15
CA ILE A 12 7.98 -13.58 2.88
C ILE A 12 9.13 -12.67 2.41
N PHE A 13 9.01 -11.35 2.59
CA PHE A 13 10.10 -10.41 2.30
C PHE A 13 11.27 -10.50 3.29
N LYS A 14 11.02 -10.84 4.56
CA LYS A 14 12.07 -11.04 5.56
C LYS A 14 12.80 -12.37 5.40
N SER A 15 12.12 -13.42 4.94
CA SER A 15 12.70 -14.77 4.83
C SER A 15 13.79 -14.91 3.76
N GLN A 16 14.01 -13.91 2.88
CA GLN A 16 15.16 -13.92 1.97
C GLN A 16 16.53 -13.83 2.68
N ASN A 17 16.58 -13.48 3.96
CA ASN A 17 17.83 -13.48 4.75
C ASN A 17 18.16 -14.83 5.40
N ASN A 18 17.23 -15.79 5.44
CA ASN A 18 17.47 -17.11 6.01
C ASN A 18 17.06 -18.18 5.00
N GLU A 19 18.03 -18.95 4.53
CA GLU A 19 17.82 -20.17 3.76
C GLU A 19 16.88 -21.12 4.53
N LEU A 20 15.59 -21.06 4.22
CA LEU A 20 14.66 -22.12 4.56
C LEU A 20 13.81 -22.41 3.34
N GLU A 21 14.23 -23.45 2.63
CA GLU A 21 13.40 -24.25 1.75
C GLU A 21 12.10 -24.58 2.47
N THR A 22 11.01 -23.92 2.09
CA THR A 22 9.69 -24.42 2.40
C THR A 22 8.81 -24.30 1.18
N GLU A 23 8.06 -25.37 0.98
CA GLU A 23 7.25 -25.79 -0.14
C GLU A 23 6.02 -24.90 -0.37
N TYR A 24 6.19 -23.58 -0.38
CA TYR A 24 5.12 -22.62 -0.62
C TYR A 24 5.27 -21.99 -2.01
N GLU A 25 4.23 -22.14 -2.84
CA GLU A 25 4.09 -21.58 -4.20
C GLU A 25 4.26 -20.04 -4.29
N GLU A 26 4.43 -19.35 -3.16
CA GLU A 26 4.41 -17.90 -3.02
C GLU A 26 5.82 -17.33 -2.95
N LYS A 27 6.48 -17.24 -4.11
CA LYS A 27 7.82 -16.64 -4.26
C LYS A 27 7.74 -15.14 -4.55
N ILE A 28 8.77 -14.41 -4.12
CA ILE A 28 8.98 -13.02 -4.53
C ILE A 28 9.35 -12.99 -6.01
N LYS A 29 8.73 -12.05 -6.73
CA LYS A 29 8.94 -11.81 -8.15
C LYS A 29 9.29 -10.35 -8.38
N TYR A 30 9.99 -10.07 -9.45
CA TYR A 30 10.34 -8.71 -9.86
C TYR A 30 9.69 -8.37 -11.19
N PHE A 31 8.98 -7.25 -11.25
CA PHE A 31 8.35 -6.75 -12.47
C PHE A 31 8.16 -5.24 -12.42
N ALA A 32 8.36 -4.56 -13.56
CA ALA A 32 8.20 -3.11 -13.72
C ALA A 32 8.97 -2.24 -12.71
N GLY A 33 10.11 -2.72 -12.21
CA GLY A 33 10.90 -1.99 -11.20
C GLY A 33 10.57 -2.36 -9.74
N PHE A 34 9.61 -3.24 -9.49
CA PHE A 34 9.08 -3.53 -8.16
C PHE A 34 9.14 -5.02 -7.82
N ASN A 35 9.46 -5.31 -6.56
CA ASN A 35 9.29 -6.66 -6.00
C ASN A 35 7.83 -6.87 -5.55
N TYR A 36 7.27 -8.04 -5.82
CA TYR A 36 5.91 -8.38 -5.44
C TYR A 36 5.75 -9.87 -5.09
N VAL A 37 4.68 -10.20 -4.35
CA VAL A 37 4.26 -11.57 -4.04
C VAL A 37 2.87 -11.80 -4.63
N LYS A 38 2.68 -12.91 -5.34
CA LYS A 38 1.36 -13.30 -5.87
C LYS A 38 0.68 -14.26 -4.89
N LEU A 39 -0.41 -13.81 -4.28
CA LEU A 39 -1.26 -14.66 -3.44
C LEU A 39 -2.48 -15.14 -4.24
N LYS A 40 -2.83 -16.41 -4.13
CA LYS A 40 -4.06 -16.98 -4.74
C LYS A 40 -5.20 -17.12 -3.74
N ARG A 41 -4.87 -17.14 -2.45
CA ARG A 41 -5.77 -17.41 -1.34
C ARG A 41 -5.43 -16.50 -0.16
N ASP A 42 -6.42 -16.25 0.69
CA ASP A 42 -6.23 -15.53 1.96
C ASP A 42 -5.57 -16.42 3.02
N VAL A 43 -5.40 -15.87 4.23
CA VAL A 43 -4.82 -16.57 5.39
C VAL A 43 -5.65 -17.78 5.85
N ALA A 44 -6.93 -17.84 5.50
CA ALA A 44 -7.83 -18.95 5.81
C ALA A 44 -7.89 -19.98 4.66
N GLY A 45 -7.10 -19.81 3.59
CA GLY A 45 -7.10 -20.70 2.43
C GLY A 45 -8.25 -20.46 1.44
N LYS A 46 -9.09 -19.43 1.64
CA LYS A 46 -10.19 -19.09 0.74
C LYS A 46 -9.66 -18.34 -0.49
N LYS A 47 -10.19 -18.66 -1.67
CA LYS A 47 -9.85 -17.94 -2.91
C LYS A 47 -10.33 -16.49 -2.81
N PHE A 48 -9.53 -15.58 -3.36
CA PHE A 48 -9.96 -14.19 -3.52
C PHE A 48 -11.15 -14.08 -4.49
N VAL A 49 -12.07 -13.18 -4.18
CA VAL A 49 -13.24 -12.85 -5.00
C VAL A 49 -13.13 -11.39 -5.40
N ALA A 50 -13.20 -11.09 -6.71
CA ALA A 50 -12.96 -9.75 -7.24
C ALA A 50 -13.86 -8.69 -6.62
N SER A 51 -15.18 -8.93 -6.57
CA SER A 51 -16.17 -8.00 -6.00
C SER A 51 -15.88 -7.65 -4.53
N ASN A 52 -15.33 -8.59 -3.76
CA ASN A 52 -14.98 -8.35 -2.36
C ASN A 52 -13.73 -7.49 -2.24
N LEU A 53 -12.76 -7.64 -3.15
CA LEU A 53 -11.57 -6.81 -3.19
C LEU A 53 -11.91 -5.38 -3.61
N GLU A 54 -12.79 -5.23 -4.60
CA GLU A 54 -13.30 -3.93 -5.07
C GLU A 54 -14.07 -3.20 -3.96
N SER A 55 -15.04 -3.88 -3.34
CA SER A 55 -15.82 -3.32 -2.21
C SER A 55 -14.93 -2.95 -1.02
N TYR A 56 -13.83 -3.68 -0.81
CA TYR A 56 -12.86 -3.35 0.24
C TYR A 56 -12.04 -2.10 -0.15
N ALA A 57 -11.64 -1.97 -1.42
CA ALA A 57 -10.89 -0.81 -1.90
C ALA A 57 -11.71 0.49 -1.83
N GLU A 58 -13.01 0.43 -2.11
CA GLU A 58 -13.93 1.58 -2.00
C GLU A 58 -13.98 2.18 -0.59
N LYS A 59 -13.79 1.34 0.44
CA LYS A 59 -13.77 1.77 1.85
C LYS A 59 -12.40 2.29 2.31
N CYS A 60 -11.34 2.04 1.54
CA CYS A 60 -9.99 2.42 1.91
C CYS A 60 -9.73 3.90 1.59
N ARG A 61 -9.15 4.60 2.56
CA ARG A 61 -8.59 5.94 2.41
C ARG A 61 -7.13 5.95 2.82
N TYR A 62 -6.41 6.96 2.35
CA TYR A 62 -4.99 7.10 2.55
C TYR A 62 -4.68 8.51 3.04
N ILE A 63 -4.04 8.62 4.20
CA ILE A 63 -3.35 9.84 4.60
C ILE A 63 -1.98 9.84 3.95
N ILE A 64 -1.71 10.82 3.10
CA ILE A 64 -0.43 10.97 2.41
C ILE A 64 0.29 12.19 2.96
N SER A 65 1.45 11.98 3.57
CA SER A 65 2.25 13.02 4.20
C SER A 65 3.33 13.49 3.24
N VAL A 66 3.31 14.77 2.86
CA VAL A 66 4.27 15.40 1.94
C VAL A 66 4.99 16.54 2.63
N MET A 67 6.32 16.44 2.71
CA MET A 67 7.17 17.51 3.22
C MET A 67 7.39 18.55 2.13
N ARG A 68 7.19 19.83 2.46
CA ARG A 68 7.40 20.97 1.56
C ARG A 68 8.24 22.03 2.26
N THR A 69 8.92 22.84 1.47
CA THR A 69 9.59 24.05 1.95
C THR A 69 8.86 25.24 1.34
N VAL A 70 8.26 26.07 2.19
CA VAL A 70 7.51 27.27 1.82
C VAL A 70 7.99 28.39 2.72
N ASP A 71 8.34 29.54 2.14
CA ASP A 71 8.83 30.72 2.88
C ASP A 71 9.97 30.40 3.86
N ASN A 72 10.92 29.54 3.44
CA ASN A 72 12.03 29.01 4.23
C ASN A 72 11.64 28.16 5.46
N GLU A 73 10.37 27.79 5.61
CA GLU A 73 9.89 26.87 6.65
C GLU A 73 9.63 25.47 6.07
N VAL A 74 9.99 24.45 6.85
CA VAL A 74 9.68 23.05 6.52
C VAL A 74 8.33 22.71 7.09
N CYS A 75 7.38 22.37 6.22
CA CYS A 75 6.00 22.07 6.57
C CYS A 75 5.63 20.64 6.16
N LEU A 76 4.74 20.02 6.92
CA LEU A 76 4.17 18.71 6.60
C LEU A 76 2.72 18.88 6.15
N TYR A 77 2.43 18.51 4.91
CA TYR A 77 1.10 18.55 4.32
C TYR A 77 0.52 17.14 4.35
N ASN A 78 -0.61 16.96 5.02
CA ASN A 78 -1.31 15.69 5.10
C ASN A 78 -2.55 15.73 4.21
N TYR A 79 -2.60 14.85 3.22
CA TYR A 79 -3.72 14.75 2.27
C TYR A 79 -4.55 13.52 2.58
N ASP A 80 -5.86 13.68 2.66
CA ASP A 80 -6.80 12.57 2.75
C ASP A 80 -7.33 12.19 1.36
N ILE A 81 -6.94 11.01 0.87
CA ILE A 81 -7.15 10.57 -0.51
C ILE A 81 -7.92 9.24 -0.55
N LYS A 82 -8.94 9.14 -1.41
CA LYS A 82 -9.65 7.86 -1.65
C LYS A 82 -8.78 6.90 -2.45
N SER A 83 -9.00 5.59 -2.29
CA SER A 83 -8.28 4.56 -3.07
C SER A 83 -8.33 4.79 -4.60
N SER A 84 -9.47 5.24 -5.13
CA SER A 84 -9.65 5.53 -6.56
C SER A 84 -8.84 6.75 -7.05
N GLU A 85 -8.49 7.67 -6.16
CA GLU A 85 -7.79 8.92 -6.47
C GLU A 85 -6.27 8.80 -6.25
N LEU A 86 -5.82 7.75 -5.55
CA LEU A 86 -4.42 7.51 -5.25
C LEU A 86 -3.52 7.50 -6.51
N PRO A 87 -3.89 6.84 -7.63
CA PRO A 87 -3.06 6.89 -8.84
C PRO A 87 -2.93 8.31 -9.41
N LEU A 88 -3.98 9.12 -9.34
CA LEU A 88 -3.96 10.51 -9.80
C LEU A 88 -3.04 11.35 -8.92
N PHE A 89 -3.09 11.15 -7.60
CA PHE A 89 -2.22 11.82 -6.65
C PHE A 89 -0.74 11.48 -6.90
N MET A 90 -0.41 10.19 -7.10
CA MET A 90 0.97 9.78 -7.41
C MET A 90 1.47 10.41 -8.71
N LYS A 91 0.62 10.46 -9.74
CA LYS A 91 0.95 11.11 -11.01
C LYS A 91 1.16 12.63 -10.83
N ALA A 92 0.41 13.28 -9.94
CA ALA A 92 0.59 14.69 -9.64
C ALA A 92 1.95 14.98 -8.96
N LEU A 93 2.41 14.09 -8.08
CA LEU A 93 3.76 14.15 -7.48
C LEU A 93 4.84 13.92 -8.54
N GLU A 94 4.71 12.88 -9.36
CA GLU A 94 5.67 12.53 -10.42
C GLU A 94 5.82 13.68 -11.45
N ASN A 95 4.70 14.26 -11.88
CA ASN A 95 4.67 15.35 -12.86
C ASN A 95 4.98 16.73 -12.26
N LYS A 96 5.31 16.81 -10.96
CA LYS A 96 5.59 18.06 -10.23
C LYS A 96 4.42 19.06 -10.21
N THR A 97 3.20 18.62 -10.49
CA THR A 97 1.98 19.43 -10.27
C THR A 97 1.76 19.64 -8.77
N LEU A 98 2.03 18.60 -7.97
CA LEU A 98 2.20 18.70 -6.53
C LEU A 98 3.69 18.65 -6.20
N THR A 99 4.22 19.70 -5.59
CA THR A 99 5.65 19.78 -5.24
C THR A 99 5.88 19.39 -3.79
N GLY A 100 6.95 18.63 -3.53
CA GLY A 100 7.34 18.21 -2.20
C GLY A 100 8.00 16.83 -2.22
N LYS A 101 8.38 16.34 -1.04
CA LYS A 101 8.90 14.99 -0.84
C LYS A 101 7.84 14.15 -0.15
N LEU A 102 7.43 13.06 -0.77
CA LEU A 102 6.59 12.04 -0.13
C LEU A 102 7.34 11.47 1.09
N ILE A 103 6.68 11.49 2.25
CA ILE A 103 7.22 10.98 3.51
C ILE A 103 6.55 9.66 3.88
N GLU A 104 5.22 9.62 3.83
CA GLU A 104 4.44 8.48 4.32
C GLU A 104 3.11 8.34 3.57
N ILE A 105 2.62 7.11 3.49
CA ILE A 105 1.28 6.76 3.05
C ILE A 105 0.68 5.83 4.09
N GLU A 106 -0.27 6.31 4.86
CA GLU A 106 -0.98 5.52 5.87
C GLU A 106 -2.39 5.19 5.36
N LYS A 107 -2.72 3.90 5.31
CA LYS A 107 -4.06 3.45 4.93
C LYS A 107 -4.93 3.36 6.17
N TYR A 108 -6.08 4.01 6.13
CA TYR A 108 -7.14 3.86 7.12
C TYR A 108 -8.47 3.51 6.44
N ILE A 109 -9.36 2.90 7.19
CA ILE A 109 -10.77 2.76 6.81
C ILE A 109 -11.47 3.72 7.76
N PRO A 110 -12.20 4.74 7.27
CA PRO A 110 -13.04 5.54 8.14
C PRO A 110 -13.94 4.56 8.89
N GLU A 111 -13.76 4.46 10.20
CA GLU A 111 -14.83 3.92 11.03
C GLU A 111 -16.03 4.83 10.73
N ASP A 112 -17.21 4.24 10.54
CA ASP A 112 -18.42 5.03 10.46
C ASP A 112 -18.35 6.05 11.60
N LEU A 113 -18.53 7.33 11.29
CA LEU A 113 -18.95 8.31 12.28
C LEU A 113 -20.34 7.86 12.77
N ALA A 114 -20.36 6.82 13.60
CA ALA A 114 -21.51 6.19 14.21
C ALA A 114 -21.32 6.18 15.73
#